data_AF-A0A453LDN5-F1
#
_entry.id   AF-A0A453LDN5-F1
#
_cell.length_a   1.000
_cell.length_b   1.000
_cell.length_c   1.000
_cell.angle_alpha   90.00
_cell.angle_beta   90.00
_cell.angle_gamma   90.00
#
_symmetry.space_group_name_H-M   'P 1'
#
loop_
_entity.id
_entity.type
_entity.pdbx_description
1 polymer ?
#
loop_
_entity_poly.entity_id
_entity_poly.type
_entity_poly.pdbx_seq_one_letter_code
_entity_poly.pdbx_strand_id
1 'polypeptide(L)'
;MHTVAFKASENLEDVVARPSSSKSMLTEYFEMNRKFPAARKWLYREFPKHYRWKAGKKMWQNRRNKRAQIGRLVYAHPAEGERYYLCVLLSHVRGATSFDDFETVNGKPCSSFREACEHLGHIEHDRSLDDCMMEAAAFQMPCALRRLFATILVFCEATEI
;
A
#
# COMPACT_ATOMS: atom_id res chain seq x y z
N MET A 1 10.75 0.40 3.83
CA MET A 1 11.74 1.25 3.16
C MET A 1 12.63 0.40 2.28
N HIS A 2 12.75 0.77 1.00
CA HIS A 2 13.74 0.19 0.09
C HIS A 2 15.02 1.00 0.20
N THR A 3 16.09 0.37 0.71
CA THR A 3 17.36 1.05 0.98
C THR A 3 18.36 0.69 -0.11
N VAL A 4 18.92 1.69 -0.76
CA VAL A 4 20.03 1.55 -1.72
C VAL A 4 21.31 1.98 -1.01
N ALA A 5 22.25 1.05 -0.85
CA ALA A 5 23.57 1.39 -0.33
C ALA A 5 24.43 1.96 -1.47
N PHE A 6 25.07 3.09 -1.21
CA PHE A 6 26.02 3.74 -2.11
C PHE A 6 27.22 4.24 -1.31
N LYS A 7 28.36 4.39 -1.99
CA LYS A 7 29.55 5.00 -1.39
C LYS A 7 29.46 6.52 -1.51
N ALA A 8 30.04 7.25 -0.56
CA ALA A 8 30.04 8.71 -0.58
C ALA A 8 30.66 9.32 -1.86
N SER A 9 31.51 8.57 -2.55
CA SER A 9 32.16 8.97 -3.81
C SER A 9 31.38 8.60 -5.07
N GLU A 10 30.26 7.89 -4.97
CA GLU A 10 29.47 7.49 -6.13
C GLU A 10 28.50 8.60 -6.55
N ASN A 11 28.36 8.81 -7.86
CA ASN A 11 27.36 9.72 -8.40
C ASN A 11 25.94 9.16 -8.16
N LEU A 12 25.03 10.01 -7.68
CA LEU A 12 23.67 9.60 -7.33
C LEU A 12 22.82 9.20 -8.54
N GLU A 13 23.01 9.84 -9.69
CA GLU A 13 22.31 9.51 -10.94
C GLU A 13 22.67 8.09 -11.39
N ASP A 14 23.96 7.74 -11.33
CA ASP A 14 24.43 6.38 -11.61
C ASP A 14 23.90 5.37 -10.60
N VAL A 15 23.81 5.75 -9.32
CA VAL A 15 23.24 4.89 -8.27
C VAL A 15 21.76 4.61 -8.53
N VAL A 16 21.00 5.61 -8.94
CA VAL A 16 19.58 5.47 -9.30
C VAL A 16 19.42 4.67 -10.60
N ALA A 17 20.30 4.86 -11.59
CA ALA A 17 20.26 4.15 -12.86
C ALA A 17 20.66 2.66 -12.78
N ARG A 18 21.27 2.21 -11.68
CA ARG A 18 21.65 0.80 -11.49
C ARG A 18 20.42 -0.12 -11.66
N PRO A 19 20.48 -1.18 -12.49
CA PRO A 19 19.37 -2.12 -12.62
C PRO A 19 18.97 -2.82 -11.32
N SER A 20 19.87 -2.85 -10.34
CA SER A 20 19.64 -3.43 -9.02
C SER A 20 19.04 -2.43 -8.03
N SER A 21 19.17 -1.11 -8.24
CA SER A 21 18.67 -0.09 -7.30
C SER A 21 17.16 0.06 -7.37
N SER A 22 16.50 -0.29 -8.47
CA SER A 22 15.02 -0.29 -8.57
C SER A 22 14.36 -1.58 -8.05
N LYS A 23 15.15 -2.65 -7.87
CA LYS A 23 14.62 -3.97 -7.48
C LYS A 23 14.41 -4.10 -5.98
N SER A 24 13.15 -4.26 -5.62
CA SER A 24 12.67 -4.63 -4.29
C SER A 24 11.95 -5.98 -4.32
N MET A 25 11.61 -6.52 -3.15
CA MET A 25 10.79 -7.73 -3.06
C MET A 25 9.41 -7.55 -3.71
N LEU A 26 8.84 -6.35 -3.64
CA LEU A 26 7.53 -6.03 -4.21
C LEU A 26 7.59 -5.88 -5.73
N THR A 27 8.56 -5.16 -6.27
CA THR A 27 8.70 -5.01 -7.73
C THR A 27 9.01 -6.34 -8.41
N GLU A 28 9.77 -7.22 -7.75
CA GLU A 28 10.01 -8.57 -8.25
C GLU A 28 8.81 -9.50 -8.05
N TYR A 29 7.89 -9.22 -7.10
CA TYR A 29 6.60 -9.91 -7.03
C TYR A 29 5.75 -9.60 -8.26
N PHE A 30 5.69 -8.34 -8.67
CA PHE A 30 5.05 -7.93 -9.92
C PHE A 30 5.64 -8.65 -11.13
N GLU A 31 6.97 -8.68 -11.21
CA GLU A 31 7.67 -9.33 -12.30
C GLU A 31 7.40 -10.85 -12.34
N MET A 32 7.29 -11.51 -11.19
CA MET A 32 6.88 -12.90 -11.10
C MET A 32 5.45 -13.11 -11.60
N ASN A 33 4.52 -12.22 -11.26
CA ASN A 33 3.14 -12.29 -11.72
C ASN A 33 3.01 -12.02 -13.23
N ARG A 34 3.88 -11.18 -13.80
CA ARG A 34 3.96 -10.96 -15.26
C ARG A 34 4.43 -12.23 -15.97
N LYS A 35 5.53 -12.83 -15.51
CA LYS A 35 6.19 -13.96 -16.16
C LYS A 35 5.49 -15.31 -15.94
N PHE A 36 4.93 -15.53 -14.76
CA PHE A 36 4.43 -16.83 -14.35
C PHE A 36 2.96 -16.73 -13.94
N PRO A 37 2.01 -17.20 -14.77
CA PRO A 37 0.59 -17.20 -14.42
C PRO A 37 0.29 -17.92 -13.09
N ALA A 38 1.06 -18.96 -12.75
CA ALA A 38 0.94 -19.66 -11.48
C ALA A 38 1.26 -18.81 -10.23
N ALA A 39 2.08 -17.76 -10.38
CA ALA A 39 2.40 -16.84 -9.28
C ALA A 39 1.20 -15.97 -8.91
N ARG A 40 0.32 -15.66 -9.87
CA ARG A 40 -0.88 -14.82 -9.68
C ARG A 40 -1.89 -15.40 -8.68
N LYS A 41 -1.77 -16.70 -8.36
CA LYS A 41 -2.60 -17.37 -7.36
C LYS A 41 -2.36 -16.87 -5.92
N TRP A 42 -1.19 -16.29 -5.66
CA TRP A 42 -0.74 -16.01 -4.30
C TRP A 42 -0.79 -14.52 -3.96
N LEU A 43 -1.25 -14.21 -2.75
CA LEU A 43 -1.13 -12.87 -2.18
C LEU A 43 0.35 -12.56 -1.91
N TYR A 44 0.69 -11.27 -1.85
CA TYR A 44 2.05 -10.87 -1.51
C TYR A 44 2.50 -11.42 -0.14
N ARG A 45 1.62 -11.40 0.88
CA ARG A 45 1.90 -11.98 2.21
C ARG A 45 2.09 -13.51 2.20
N GLU A 46 1.54 -14.19 1.19
CA GLU A 46 1.64 -15.64 1.03
C GLU A 46 2.84 -16.05 0.18
N PHE A 47 3.41 -15.12 -0.59
CA PHE A 47 4.52 -15.38 -1.50
C PHE A 47 5.71 -16.10 -0.82
N PRO A 48 6.14 -15.73 0.40
CA PRO A 48 7.22 -16.43 1.10
C PRO A 48 6.93 -17.90 1.44
N LYS A 49 5.66 -18.35 1.45
CA LYS A 49 5.30 -19.77 1.59
C LYS A 49 5.73 -20.58 0.37
N HIS A 50 5.65 -20.00 -0.83
CA HIS A 50 5.85 -20.69 -2.11
C HIS A 50 7.19 -20.34 -2.77
N TYR A 51 7.70 -19.15 -2.52
CA TYR A 51 8.92 -18.62 -3.10
C TYR A 51 9.91 -18.22 -2.01
N ARG A 52 11.19 -18.21 -2.36
CA ARG A 52 12.27 -17.71 -1.50
C ARG A 52 12.94 -16.53 -2.20
N TRP A 53 13.16 -15.45 -1.45
CA TRP A 53 13.96 -14.32 -1.91
C TRP A 53 15.44 -14.68 -1.97
N LYS A 54 16.07 -14.46 -3.13
CA LYS A 54 17.53 -14.53 -3.32
C LYS A 54 18.11 -13.10 -3.31
N ALA A 55 18.50 -12.63 -2.13
CA ALA A 55 18.99 -11.25 -1.94
C ALA A 55 20.13 -10.87 -2.90
N GLY A 56 21.14 -11.73 -3.07
CA GLY A 56 22.28 -11.44 -3.97
C GLY A 56 21.92 -11.32 -5.44
N LYS A 57 20.79 -11.88 -5.88
CA LYS A 57 20.29 -11.75 -7.26
C LYS A 57 19.05 -10.85 -7.38
N LYS A 58 18.55 -10.33 -6.25
CA LYS A 58 17.28 -9.61 -6.11
C LYS A 58 16.15 -10.22 -6.94
N MET A 59 15.83 -11.49 -6.66
CA MET A 59 14.77 -12.22 -7.37
C MET A 59 14.07 -13.24 -6.46
N TRP A 60 12.83 -13.54 -6.80
CA TRP A 60 12.12 -14.69 -6.23
C TRP A 60 12.48 -15.97 -6.97
N GLN A 61 12.57 -17.08 -6.23
CA GLN A 61 12.75 -18.40 -6.81
C GLN A 61 11.80 -19.40 -6.15
N ASN A 62 11.43 -20.44 -6.91
CA ASN A 62 10.63 -21.54 -6.38
C ASN A 62 11.28 -22.14 -5.13
N ARG A 63 10.48 -22.31 -4.09
CA ARG A 63 10.91 -22.96 -2.87
C ARG A 63 10.97 -24.47 -3.09
N ARG A 64 12.10 -25.08 -2.74
CA ARG A 64 12.31 -26.54 -2.87
C ARG A 64 11.91 -27.32 -1.62
N ASN A 65 11.90 -26.68 -0.45
CA ASN A 65 11.59 -27.32 0.82
C ASN A 65 10.14 -27.04 1.25
N LYS A 66 9.43 -28.07 1.74
CA LYS A 66 8.02 -27.98 2.18
C LYS A 66 7.85 -27.39 3.60
N ARG A 67 8.85 -26.69 4.14
CA ARG A 67 8.74 -26.08 5.47
C ARG A 67 7.78 -24.90 5.40
N ALA A 68 6.78 -24.88 6.29
CA ALA A 68 5.87 -23.76 6.41
C ALA A 68 6.65 -22.48 6.75
N GLN A 69 6.41 -21.41 5.99
CA GLN A 69 6.97 -20.10 6.27
C GLN A 69 5.87 -19.06 6.22
N ILE A 70 5.83 -18.17 7.21
CA ILE A 70 4.88 -17.06 7.21
C ILE A 70 5.63 -15.82 6.70
N GLY A 71 5.11 -15.21 5.64
CA GLY A 71 5.56 -13.90 5.20
C GLY A 71 5.13 -12.83 6.20
N ARG A 72 6.06 -11.95 6.59
CA ARG A 72 5.75 -10.79 7.41
C ARG A 72 5.71 -9.56 6.51
N LEU A 73 4.55 -8.92 6.44
CA LEU A 73 4.44 -7.57 5.90
C LEU A 73 4.85 -6.61 7.00
N VAL A 74 5.57 -5.54 6.66
CA VAL A 74 5.94 -4.52 7.65
C VAL A 74 4.65 -3.84 8.10
N TYR A 75 4.45 -3.79 9.41
CA TYR A 75 3.30 -3.09 9.97
C TYR A 75 3.29 -1.62 9.52
N ALA A 76 2.11 -1.12 9.22
CA ALA A 76 1.85 0.28 8.91
C ALA A 76 0.75 0.75 9.86
N HIS A 77 0.96 1.88 10.52
CA HIS A 77 -0.09 2.53 11.29
C HIS A 77 -1.02 3.29 10.32
N PRO A 78 -2.35 3.37 10.56
CA PRO A 78 -3.28 4.13 9.71
C PRO A 78 -2.80 5.56 9.40
N ALA A 79 -2.25 6.26 10.39
CA ALA A 79 -1.64 7.60 10.23
C ALA A 79 -0.45 7.69 9.26
N GLU A 80 0.04 6.56 8.74
CA GLU A 80 1.04 6.54 7.66
C GLU A 80 0.41 6.60 6.25
N GLY A 81 -0.91 6.85 6.17
CA GLY A 81 -1.65 7.17 4.96
C GLY A 81 -1.54 6.10 3.88
N GLU A 82 -1.17 6.49 2.66
CA GLU A 82 -1.03 5.61 1.49
C GLU A 82 -0.19 4.35 1.75
N ARG A 83 0.79 4.41 2.65
CA ARG A 83 1.58 3.23 3.02
C ARG A 83 0.74 2.17 3.72
N TYR A 84 -0.17 2.60 4.60
CA TYR A 84 -1.11 1.70 5.28
C TYR A 84 -2.07 1.06 4.29
N TYR A 85 -2.70 1.86 3.42
CA TYR A 85 -3.64 1.38 2.42
C TYR A 85 -2.97 0.40 1.44
N LEU A 86 -1.75 0.69 0.98
CA LEU A 86 -0.96 -0.26 0.19
C LEU A 86 -0.73 -1.58 0.94
N CYS A 87 -0.42 -1.55 2.24
CA CYS A 87 -0.25 -2.76 3.04
C CYS A 87 -1.55 -3.59 3.15
N VAL A 88 -2.70 -2.92 3.23
CA VAL A 88 -4.02 -3.57 3.18
C VAL A 88 -4.22 -4.23 1.82
N LEU A 89 -3.98 -3.52 0.70
CA LEU A 89 -4.13 -4.05 -0.66
C LEU A 89 -3.21 -5.26 -0.90
N LEU A 90 -1.94 -5.19 -0.49
CA LEU A 90 -0.98 -6.31 -0.58
C LEU A 90 -1.44 -7.58 0.16
N SER A 91 -2.34 -7.43 1.12
CA SER A 91 -2.88 -8.53 1.92
C SER A 91 -4.12 -9.17 1.31
N HIS A 92 -4.77 -8.52 0.34
CA HIS A 92 -6.07 -8.92 -0.20
C HIS A 92 -6.12 -9.06 -1.73
N VAL A 93 -5.29 -8.30 -2.46
CA VAL A 93 -5.22 -8.32 -3.93
C VAL A 93 -4.19 -9.34 -4.40
N ARG A 94 -4.62 -10.24 -5.30
CA ARG A 94 -3.79 -11.29 -5.89
C ARG A 94 -3.34 -10.91 -7.29
N GLY A 95 -2.14 -11.33 -7.65
CA GLY A 95 -1.69 -11.31 -9.04
C GLY A 95 -1.36 -9.93 -9.61
N ALA A 96 -1.26 -8.89 -8.77
CA ALA A 96 -0.85 -7.56 -9.19
C ALA A 96 0.50 -7.60 -9.92
N THR A 97 0.58 -6.90 -11.04
CA THR A 97 1.72 -6.77 -11.94
C THR A 97 2.28 -5.35 -12.01
N SER A 98 1.66 -4.40 -11.30
CA SER A 98 2.13 -3.02 -11.13
C SER A 98 1.52 -2.44 -9.85
N PHE A 99 1.89 -1.19 -9.53
CA PHE A 99 1.18 -0.41 -8.51
C PHE A 99 -0.22 0.01 -9.00
N ASP A 100 -0.35 0.35 -10.28
CA ASP A 100 -1.63 0.70 -10.91
C ASP A 100 -2.68 -0.42 -10.78
N ASP A 101 -2.25 -1.69 -10.74
CA ASP A 101 -3.15 -2.82 -10.49
C ASP A 101 -3.74 -2.81 -9.07
N PHE A 102 -3.06 -2.18 -8.10
CA PHE A 102 -3.62 -1.95 -6.77
C PHE A 102 -4.57 -0.76 -6.74
N GLU A 103 -4.39 0.20 -7.65
CA GLU A 103 -5.29 1.34 -7.82
C GLU A 103 -6.48 1.00 -8.74
N THR A 104 -6.51 -0.17 -9.37
CA THR A 104 -7.58 -0.56 -10.28
C THR A 104 -8.54 -1.56 -9.62
N VAL A 105 -9.76 -1.12 -9.33
CA VAL A 105 -10.81 -1.95 -8.72
C VAL A 105 -11.93 -2.18 -9.72
N ASN A 106 -12.25 -3.45 -10.01
CA ASN A 106 -13.28 -3.83 -10.99
C ASN A 106 -13.11 -3.17 -12.37
N GLY A 107 -11.85 -2.96 -12.81
CA GLY A 107 -11.53 -2.33 -14.09
C GLY A 107 -11.65 -0.81 -14.11
N LYS A 108 -11.93 -0.16 -12.96
CA LYS A 108 -11.93 1.28 -12.81
C LYS A 108 -10.66 1.74 -12.07
N PRO A 109 -9.88 2.68 -12.64
CA PRO A 109 -8.76 3.28 -11.92
C PRO A 109 -9.27 4.16 -10.80
N CYS A 110 -8.62 4.08 -9.64
CA CYS A 110 -8.79 4.93 -8.48
C CYS A 110 -7.62 5.93 -8.42
N SER A 111 -7.82 7.05 -7.76
CA SER A 111 -6.83 8.12 -7.59
C SER A 111 -5.80 7.84 -6.48
N SER A 112 -6.08 6.90 -5.57
CA SER A 112 -5.23 6.54 -4.43
C SER A 112 -5.43 5.08 -4.01
N PHE A 113 -4.49 4.56 -3.20
CA PHE A 113 -4.65 3.25 -2.57
C PHE A 113 -5.79 3.26 -1.55
N ARG A 114 -6.03 4.41 -0.89
CA ARG A 114 -7.18 4.58 0.02
C ARG A 114 -8.49 4.35 -0.72
N GLU A 115 -8.72 5.07 -1.81
CA GLU A 115 -9.95 4.94 -2.60
C GLU A 115 -10.13 3.51 -3.11
N ALA A 116 -9.04 2.84 -3.54
CA ALA A 116 -9.08 1.44 -3.92
C ALA A 116 -9.49 0.52 -2.74
N CYS A 117 -8.99 0.77 -1.53
CA CYS A 117 -9.41 0.06 -0.32
C CYS A 117 -10.90 0.26 -0.01
N GLU A 118 -11.40 1.49 -0.15
CA GLU A 118 -12.81 1.83 0.08
C GLU A 118 -13.71 1.13 -0.95
N HIS A 119 -13.37 1.17 -2.24
CA HIS A 119 -14.10 0.47 -3.30
C HIS A 119 -14.12 -1.06 -3.13
N LEU A 120 -13.06 -1.64 -2.54
CA LEU A 120 -13.01 -3.06 -2.18
C LEU A 120 -13.78 -3.39 -0.89
N GLY A 121 -14.30 -2.39 -0.18
CA GLY A 121 -14.98 -2.57 1.11
C GLY A 121 -14.04 -3.01 2.24
N HIS A 122 -12.74 -2.73 2.11
CA HIS A 122 -11.77 -3.05 3.16
C HIS A 122 -11.74 -2.01 4.27
N ILE A 123 -12.21 -0.79 3.97
CA ILE A 123 -12.24 0.35 4.88
C ILE A 123 -13.58 1.06 4.63
N GLU A 124 -14.20 1.53 5.70
CA GLU A 124 -15.40 2.35 5.61
C GLU A 124 -15.02 3.70 4.98
N HIS A 125 -15.82 4.15 4.03
CA HIS A 125 -15.66 5.49 3.47
C HIS A 125 -15.97 6.49 4.59
N ASP A 126 -14.92 7.16 5.09
CA ASP A 126 -15.01 8.00 6.27
C ASP A 126 -15.73 9.32 5.96
N ARG A 127 -17.06 9.24 5.89
CA ARG A 127 -17.96 10.40 5.87
C ARG A 127 -18.39 10.84 7.25
N SER A 128 -17.85 10.21 8.30
CA SER A 128 -18.30 10.46 9.67
C SER A 128 -18.10 11.92 10.07
N LEU A 129 -17.05 12.56 9.56
CA LEU A 129 -16.77 13.97 9.77
C LEU A 129 -17.73 14.87 8.99
N ASP A 130 -18.04 14.52 7.74
CA ASP A 130 -19.00 15.25 6.90
C ASP A 130 -20.42 15.16 7.48
N ASP A 131 -20.85 13.96 7.84
CA ASP A 131 -22.14 13.71 8.49
C ASP A 131 -22.22 14.45 9.83
N CYS A 132 -21.16 14.40 10.65
CA CYS A 132 -21.08 15.15 11.90
C CYS A 132 -21.20 16.67 11.68
N MET A 133 -20.51 17.22 10.67
CA MET A 133 -20.60 18.64 10.33
C MET A 133 -21.97 19.02 9.78
N MET A 134 -22.58 18.17 8.95
CA MET A 134 -23.90 18.38 8.38
C MET A 134 -25.00 18.35 9.45
N GLU A 135 -24.93 17.38 10.37
CA GLU A 135 -25.81 17.31 11.53
C GLU A 135 -25.63 18.50 12.48
N ALA A 136 -24.38 18.87 12.79
CA ALA A 136 -24.10 20.02 13.63
C ALA A 136 -24.63 21.32 13.00
N ALA A 137 -24.49 21.49 11.68
CA ALA A 137 -24.99 22.67 10.97
C ALA A 137 -26.52 22.82 11.07
N ALA A 138 -27.26 21.71 11.24
CA ALA A 138 -28.71 21.75 11.36
C ALA A 138 -29.20 22.30 12.72
N PHE A 139 -28.41 22.19 13.79
CA PHE A 139 -28.87 22.49 15.16
C PHE A 139 -27.94 23.38 16.00
N GLN A 140 -26.67 23.55 15.62
CA GLN A 140 -25.67 24.25 16.42
C GLN A 140 -25.55 25.74 16.07
N MET A 141 -25.24 26.56 17.09
CA MET A 141 -24.92 27.97 16.87
C MET A 141 -23.55 28.14 16.17
N PRO A 142 -23.34 29.23 15.42
CA PRO A 142 -22.11 29.44 14.64
C PRO A 142 -20.80 29.34 15.43
N CYS A 143 -20.79 29.71 16.72
CA CYS A 143 -19.61 29.60 17.56
C CYS A 143 -19.26 28.15 17.91
N ALA A 144 -20.26 27.30 18.13
CA ALA A 144 -20.10 25.88 18.41
C ALA A 144 -19.66 25.14 17.13
N LEU A 145 -20.23 25.49 15.97
CA LEU A 145 -19.86 24.91 14.68
C LEU A 145 -18.38 25.19 14.34
N ARG A 146 -17.90 26.42 14.53
CA ARG A 146 -16.48 26.77 14.34
C ARG A 146 -15.55 26.02 15.29
N ARG A 147 -15.98 25.81 16.54
CA ARG A 147 -15.20 25.06 17.53
C ARG A 147 -15.12 23.59 17.15
N LEU A 148 -16.23 22.98 16.73
CA LEU A 148 -16.28 21.61 16.24
C LEU A 148 -15.36 21.43 15.03
N PHE A 149 -15.43 22.32 14.05
CA PHE A 149 -14.56 22.30 12.88
C PHE A 149 -13.07 22.37 13.27
N ALA A 150 -12.70 23.28 14.17
CA ALA A 150 -11.31 23.35 14.67
C ALA A 150 -10.88 22.07 15.40
N THR A 151 -11.76 21.45 16.19
CA THR A 151 -11.50 20.15 16.83
C THR A 151 -11.25 19.06 15.80
N ILE A 152 -12.08 18.99 14.74
CA ILE A 152 -11.90 18.01 13.66
C ILE A 152 -10.54 18.21 12.98
N LEU A 153 -10.15 19.44 12.65
CA LEU A 153 -8.86 19.72 12.03
C LEU A 153 -7.65 19.36 12.92
N VAL A 154 -7.80 19.47 14.24
CA VAL A 154 -6.71 19.19 15.19
C VAL A 154 -6.59 17.69 15.51
N PHE A 155 -7.71 16.98 15.57
CA PHE A 155 -7.76 15.64 16.15
C PHE A 155 -8.18 14.54 15.16
N CYS A 156 -8.65 14.87 13.97
CA CYS A 156 -9.11 13.91 12.97
C CYS A 156 -8.28 14.01 11.68
N GLU A 157 -8.17 12.90 10.95
CA GLU A 157 -7.58 12.87 9.61
C GLU A 157 -8.63 13.32 8.59
N ALA A 158 -8.88 14.63 8.49
CA ALA A 158 -9.73 15.19 7.46
C ALA A 158 -9.06 15.04 6.08
N THR A 159 -9.44 13.99 5.35
CA THR A 159 -8.81 13.65 4.06
C THR A 159 -9.37 14.38 2.86
N GLU A 160 -10.50 15.08 2.99
CA GLU A 160 -11.03 15.99 1.97
C GLU A 160 -11.50 17.27 2.68
N ILE A 161 -10.94 18.42 2.29
CA ILE A 161 -11.39 19.77 2.69
C ILE A 161 -11.59 20.58 1.43
#